data_AF-A0A2L0PQJ4-F1
#
_entry.id   AF-A0A2L0PQJ4-F1
#
_cell.length_a   1.000
_cell.length_b   1.000
_cell.length_c   1.000
_cell.angle_alpha   90.00
_cell.angle_beta   90.00
_cell.angle_gamma   90.00
#
_symmetry.space_group_name_H-M   'P 1'
#
loop_
_entity.id
_entity.type
_entity.pdbx_description
1 polymer ?
#
loop_
_entity_poly.entity_id
_entity_poly.type
_entity_poly.pdbx_seq_one_letter_code
_entity_poly.pdbx_strand_id
1 'polypeptide(L)'
;MDNQNQPEKVVKRSKAELKAQAQAEVQKNKTVDMVKIIAALLVVVASVWAYYALPQLNVYVRGLITAAGVAIAVAIVFFATHLGKRLVAYVKGAFVELNKVVWPERPEAMRTTLYVVAFVATLAGFMWMADSLIAWVFYDLLLKRG
;
A
#
# COMPACT_ATOMS: atom_id res chain seq x y z
N MET A 1 -58.93 -15.74 -19.30
CA MET A 1 -58.36 -14.68 -18.45
C MET A 1 -56.86 -14.82 -18.53
N ASP A 2 -56.29 -14.30 -19.62
CA ASP A 2 -54.87 -14.43 -19.89
C ASP A 2 -54.07 -13.61 -18.88
N ASN A 3 -53.10 -14.31 -18.31
CA ASN A 3 -52.32 -13.94 -17.15
C ASN A 3 -51.33 -12.81 -17.52
N GLN A 4 -51.72 -11.56 -17.31
CA GLN A 4 -50.88 -10.36 -17.52
C GLN A 4 -49.59 -10.35 -16.66
N ASN A 5 -49.42 -11.29 -15.72
CA ASN A 5 -48.21 -11.41 -14.88
C ASN A 5 -47.17 -12.40 -15.44
N GLN A 6 -47.43 -13.03 -16.58
CA GLN A 6 -46.44 -13.88 -17.26
C GLN A 6 -45.13 -13.14 -17.62
N PRO A 7 -45.13 -11.94 -18.22
CA PRO A 7 -43.87 -11.29 -18.61
C PRO A 7 -43.00 -10.92 -17.40
N GLU A 8 -43.61 -10.51 -16.28
CA GLU A 8 -42.87 -10.13 -15.07
C GLU A 8 -42.17 -11.32 -14.39
N LYS A 9 -42.85 -12.47 -14.30
CA LYS A 9 -42.28 -13.70 -13.71
C LYS A 9 -41.15 -14.27 -14.57
N VAL A 10 -41.30 -14.23 -15.89
CA VAL A 10 -40.29 -14.73 -16.84
C VAL A 10 -39.04 -13.85 -16.82
N VAL A 11 -39.21 -12.52 -16.78
CA VAL A 11 -38.10 -11.56 -16.66
C VAL A 11 -37.37 -11.70 -15.31
N LYS A 12 -38.08 -11.91 -14.21
CA LYS A 12 -37.46 -12.14 -12.88
C LYS A 12 -36.67 -13.45 -12.84
N ARG A 13 -37.18 -14.53 -13.42
CA ARG A 13 -36.45 -15.81 -13.55
C ARG A 13 -35.20 -15.66 -14.42
N SER A 14 -35.32 -15.05 -15.59
CA SER A 14 -34.17 -14.79 -16.47
C SER A 14 -33.11 -13.93 -15.77
N LYS A 15 -33.50 -12.87 -15.05
CA LYS A 15 -32.55 -12.07 -14.24
C LYS A 15 -31.92 -12.86 -13.10
N ALA A 16 -32.65 -13.77 -12.45
CA ALA A 16 -32.13 -14.62 -11.39
C ALA A 16 -31.14 -15.67 -11.93
N GLU A 17 -31.44 -16.25 -13.09
CA GLU A 17 -30.57 -17.21 -13.79
C GLU A 17 -29.30 -16.53 -14.32
N LEU A 18 -29.41 -15.33 -14.88
CA LEU A 18 -28.27 -14.51 -15.30
C LEU A 18 -27.38 -14.11 -14.12
N LYS A 19 -27.98 -13.73 -12.98
CA LYS A 19 -27.24 -13.45 -11.74
C LYS A 19 -26.57 -14.70 -11.18
N ALA A 20 -27.24 -15.86 -11.19
CA ALA A 20 -26.67 -17.12 -10.75
C ALA A 20 -25.51 -17.57 -11.64
N GLN A 21 -25.61 -17.39 -12.95
CA GLN A 21 -24.54 -17.65 -13.91
C GLN A 21 -23.36 -16.70 -13.69
N ALA A 22 -23.61 -15.40 -13.54
CA ALA A 22 -22.57 -14.42 -13.22
C ALA A 22 -21.88 -14.72 -11.88
N GLN A 23 -22.64 -15.15 -10.86
CA GLN A 23 -22.09 -15.55 -9.56
C GLN A 23 -21.27 -16.84 -9.67
N ALA A 24 -21.69 -17.81 -10.48
CA ALA A 24 -20.94 -19.05 -10.72
C ALA A 24 -19.62 -18.78 -11.46
N GLU A 25 -19.61 -17.89 -12.45
CA GLU A 25 -18.38 -17.48 -13.14
C GLU A 25 -17.42 -16.71 -12.22
N VAL A 26 -17.95 -15.80 -11.39
CA VAL A 26 -17.14 -15.08 -10.39
C VAL A 26 -16.53 -16.04 -9.38
N GLN A 27 -17.29 -17.03 -8.90
CA GLN A 27 -16.80 -18.04 -7.96
C GLN A 27 -15.74 -18.94 -8.61
N LYS A 28 -15.94 -19.37 -9.85
CA LYS A 28 -14.96 -20.15 -10.62
C LYS A 28 -13.65 -19.39 -10.78
N ASN A 29 -13.72 -18.11 -11.17
CA ASN A 29 -12.53 -17.26 -11.31
C ASN A 29 -11.81 -17.05 -9.98
N LYS A 30 -12.55 -16.92 -8.87
CA LYS A 30 -11.99 -16.81 -7.52
C LYS A 30 -11.22 -18.06 -7.10
N THR A 31 -11.74 -19.26 -7.36
CA THR A 31 -11.06 -20.52 -7.05
C THR A 31 -9.80 -20.69 -7.90
N VAL A 32 -9.88 -20.39 -9.20
CA VAL A 32 -8.72 -20.44 -10.10
C VAL A 32 -7.63 -19.46 -9.67
N ASP A 33 -8.01 -18.25 -9.27
CA ASP A 33 -7.09 -17.26 -8.74
C ASP A 33 -6.44 -17.72 -7.43
N MET A 34 -7.20 -18.36 -6.54
CA MET A 34 -6.67 -18.90 -5.29
C MET A 34 -5.61 -19.98 -5.53
N VAL A 35 -5.87 -20.90 -6.48
CA VAL A 35 -4.90 -21.94 -6.86
C VAL A 35 -3.61 -21.32 -7.41
N LYS A 36 -3.71 -20.30 -8.26
CA LYS A 36 -2.53 -19.59 -8.79
C LYS A 36 -1.73 -18.88 -7.72
N ILE A 37 -2.40 -18.29 -6.72
CA ILE A 37 -1.74 -17.64 -5.58
C ILE A 37 -0.97 -18.67 -4.74
N ILE A 38 -1.60 -19.82 -4.45
CA ILE A 38 -0.95 -20.91 -3.71
C ILE A 38 0.27 -21.43 -4.50
N ALA A 39 0.13 -21.62 -5.81
CA ALA A 39 1.24 -22.03 -6.66
C ALA A 39 2.39 -21.01 -6.64
N ALA A 40 2.09 -19.71 -6.72
CA ALA A 40 3.11 -18.67 -6.60
C ALA A 40 3.79 -18.66 -5.23
N LEU A 41 3.04 -18.87 -4.14
CA LEU A 41 3.60 -18.98 -2.80
C LEU A 41 4.58 -20.17 -2.69
N LEU A 42 4.22 -21.31 -3.27
CA LEU A 42 5.11 -22.48 -3.33
C LEU A 42 6.39 -22.18 -4.11
N VAL A 43 6.31 -21.43 -5.22
CA VAL A 43 7.50 -21.00 -5.99
C VAL A 43 8.42 -20.12 -5.13
N VAL A 44 7.88 -19.19 -4.34
CA VAL A 44 8.69 -18.37 -3.42
C VAL A 44 9.37 -19.23 -2.37
N VAL A 45 8.63 -20.12 -1.71
CA VAL A 45 9.19 -21.02 -0.69
C VAL A 45 10.28 -21.91 -1.29
N ALA A 46 10.06 -22.46 -2.49
CA ALA A 46 11.06 -23.25 -3.21
C ALA A 46 12.31 -22.42 -3.56
N SER A 47 12.14 -21.15 -3.91
CA SER A 47 13.24 -20.23 -4.25
C SER A 47 14.10 -19.89 -3.02
N VAL A 48 13.47 -19.73 -1.85
CA VAL A 48 14.16 -19.53 -0.57
C VAL A 48 14.82 -20.82 -0.10
N TRP A 49 14.16 -21.97 -0.26
CA TRP A 49 14.74 -23.27 0.05
C TRP A 49 15.97 -23.57 -0.82
N ALA A 50 15.89 -23.28 -2.12
CA ALA A 50 17.00 -23.41 -3.07
C ALA A 50 18.20 -22.55 -2.67
N TYR A 51 17.96 -21.36 -2.08
CA TYR A 51 19.04 -20.58 -1.48
C TYR A 51 19.79 -21.43 -0.47
N TYR A 52 19.14 -21.97 0.56
CA TYR A 52 19.82 -22.73 1.62
C TYR A 52 20.38 -24.08 1.17
N ALA A 53 19.71 -24.79 0.25
CA ALA A 53 20.08 -26.12 -0.19
C ALA A 53 21.36 -26.18 -1.06
N LEU A 54 21.78 -25.04 -1.63
CA LEU A 54 22.95 -24.94 -2.51
C LEU A 54 24.08 -24.09 -1.88
N PRO A 55 24.68 -24.49 -0.73
CA PRO A 55 25.74 -23.73 -0.08
C PRO A 55 27.04 -23.63 -0.90
N GLN A 56 27.26 -24.56 -1.84
CA GLN A 56 28.45 -24.60 -2.70
C GLN A 56 28.50 -23.51 -3.78
N LEU A 57 27.40 -22.79 -4.01
CA LEU A 57 27.35 -21.70 -4.99
C LEU A 57 27.77 -20.37 -4.35
N ASN A 58 28.40 -19.50 -5.16
CA ASN A 58 28.73 -18.14 -4.76
C ASN A 58 27.45 -17.37 -4.36
N VAL A 59 27.55 -16.52 -3.34
CA VAL A 59 26.45 -15.72 -2.78
C VAL A 59 25.71 -14.94 -3.86
N TYR A 60 26.42 -14.40 -4.86
CA TYR A 60 25.80 -13.67 -5.97
C TYR A 60 24.87 -14.56 -6.82
N VAL A 61 25.29 -15.80 -7.10
CA VAL A 61 24.50 -16.75 -7.91
C VAL A 61 23.28 -17.24 -7.13
N ARG A 62 23.44 -17.54 -5.83
CA ARG A 62 22.30 -17.89 -4.96
C ARG A 62 21.29 -16.75 -4.87
N GLY A 63 21.78 -15.51 -4.69
CA GLY A 63 20.95 -14.32 -4.68
C GLY A 63 20.17 -14.13 -5.98
N LEU A 64 20.81 -14.35 -7.13
CA LEU A 64 20.17 -14.29 -8.45
C LEU A 64 19.05 -15.32 -8.62
N ILE A 65 19.27 -16.57 -8.19
CA ILE A 65 18.26 -17.63 -8.27
C ILE A 65 17.03 -17.28 -7.43
N THR A 66 17.24 -16.82 -6.19
CA THR A 66 16.13 -16.42 -5.32
C THR A 66 15.41 -15.19 -5.86
N ALA A 67 16.14 -14.18 -6.37
CA ALA A 67 15.56 -13.00 -6.98
C ALA A 67 14.73 -13.34 -8.23
N ALA A 68 15.25 -14.21 -9.11
CA ALA A 68 14.53 -14.67 -10.29
C ALA A 68 13.26 -15.45 -9.92
N GLY A 69 13.34 -16.33 -8.92
CA GLY A 69 12.19 -17.10 -8.44
C GLY A 69 11.09 -16.22 -7.82
N VAL A 70 11.48 -15.21 -7.04
CA VAL A 70 10.56 -14.20 -6.51
C VAL A 70 9.95 -13.37 -7.65
N ALA A 71 10.75 -12.95 -8.64
CA ALA A 71 10.24 -12.19 -9.79
C ALA A 71 9.21 -13.00 -10.59
N ILE A 72 9.43 -14.29 -10.80
CA ILE A 72 8.48 -15.19 -11.47
C ILE A 72 7.20 -15.33 -10.65
N ALA A 73 7.30 -15.53 -9.33
CA ALA A 73 6.12 -15.63 -8.47
C ALA A 73 5.29 -14.33 -8.51
N VAL A 74 5.95 -13.18 -8.45
CA VAL A 74 5.30 -11.87 -8.59
C VAL A 74 4.65 -11.75 -9.97
N ALA A 75 5.32 -12.11 -11.05
CA ALA A 75 4.75 -12.06 -12.40
C ALA A 75 3.51 -12.97 -12.53
N ILE A 76 3.53 -14.17 -11.95
CA ILE A 76 2.39 -15.08 -11.93
C ILE A 76 1.21 -14.45 -11.20
N VAL A 77 1.41 -13.92 -10.00
CA VAL A 77 0.32 -13.28 -9.23
C VAL A 77 -0.20 -12.01 -9.93
N PHE A 78 0.69 -11.21 -10.51
CA PHE A 78 0.32 -9.92 -11.07
C PHE A 78 -0.39 -10.05 -12.43
N PHE A 79 0.06 -10.95 -13.29
CA PHE A 79 -0.52 -11.14 -14.62
C PHE A 79 -1.63 -12.18 -14.67
N ALA A 80 -1.57 -13.24 -13.85
CA ALA A 80 -2.49 -14.36 -13.95
C ALA A 80 -3.73 -14.24 -13.05
N THR A 81 -3.75 -13.32 -12.08
CA THR A 81 -4.84 -13.15 -11.11
C THR A 81 -5.70 -11.93 -11.48
N HIS A 82 -7.04 -12.06 -11.40
CA HIS A 82 -7.97 -10.93 -11.61
C HIS A 82 -7.75 -9.80 -10.59
N LEU A 83 -7.30 -10.16 -9.39
CA LEU A 83 -6.92 -9.20 -8.34
C LEU A 83 -5.76 -8.30 -8.79
N GLY A 84 -4.74 -8.85 -9.46
CA GLY A 84 -3.60 -8.08 -9.97
C GLY A 84 -4.02 -7.05 -11.01
N LYS A 85 -4.87 -7.45 -11.97
CA LYS A 85 -5.42 -6.53 -12.98
C LYS A 85 -6.28 -5.42 -12.37
N ARG A 86 -7.09 -5.74 -11.34
CA ARG A 86 -7.88 -4.74 -10.59
C ARG A 86 -7.00 -3.76 -9.84
N LEU A 87 -5.92 -4.23 -9.22
CA LEU A 87 -4.95 -3.38 -8.52
C LEU A 87 -4.28 -2.41 -9.50
N VAL A 88 -3.84 -2.88 -10.67
CA VAL A 88 -3.25 -2.02 -11.70
C VAL A 88 -4.23 -0.95 -12.17
N ALA A 89 -5.48 -1.33 -12.41
CA ALA A 89 -6.53 -0.37 -12.81
C ALA A 89 -6.79 0.68 -11.71
N TYR A 90 -6.80 0.24 -10.44
CA TYR A 90 -6.96 1.13 -9.29
C TYR A 90 -5.78 2.10 -9.15
N VAL A 91 -4.54 1.62 -9.25
CA VAL A 91 -3.33 2.45 -9.22
C VAL A 91 -3.35 3.48 -10.35
N LYS A 92 -3.72 3.07 -11.57
CA LYS A 92 -3.87 4.00 -12.69
C LYS A 92 -4.94 5.06 -12.41
N GLY A 93 -6.07 4.69 -11.80
CA GLY A 93 -7.10 5.62 -11.34
C GLY A 93 -6.59 6.59 -10.27
N ALA A 94 -5.82 6.10 -9.30
CA ALA A 94 -5.23 6.92 -8.24
C ALA A 94 -4.26 7.97 -8.81
N PHE A 95 -3.43 7.62 -9.79
CA PHE A 95 -2.56 8.60 -10.46
C PHE A 95 -3.33 9.67 -11.23
N VAL A 96 -4.41 9.28 -11.91
CA VAL A 96 -5.28 10.24 -12.59
C VAL A 96 -5.91 11.21 -11.58
N GLU A 97 -6.32 10.73 -10.41
CA GLU A 97 -6.89 11.57 -9.35
C GLU A 97 -5.83 12.45 -8.68
N LEU A 98 -4.62 11.94 -8.45
CA LEU A 98 -3.48 12.73 -7.96
C LEU A 98 -3.14 13.88 -8.90
N ASN A 99 -3.25 13.68 -10.21
CA ASN A 99 -3.06 14.75 -11.18
C ASN A 99 -4.18 15.81 -11.15
N LYS A 100 -5.33 15.51 -10.55
CA LYS A 100 -6.39 16.50 -10.29
C LYS A 100 -6.18 17.26 -8.99
N VAL A 101 -5.27 16.81 -8.13
CA VAL A 101 -4.90 17.56 -6.94
C VAL A 101 -4.08 18.75 -7.40
N VAL A 102 -4.74 19.90 -7.47
CA VAL A 102 -4.08 21.19 -7.68
C VAL A 102 -3.24 21.44 -6.44
N TRP A 103 -1.97 21.09 -6.50
CA TRP A 103 -1.04 21.41 -5.43
C TRP A 103 -0.98 22.93 -5.30
N PRO A 104 -1.10 23.46 -4.07
CA PRO A 104 -1.03 24.89 -3.83
C PRO A 104 0.25 25.46 -4.44
N GLU A 105 0.17 26.68 -4.97
CA GLU A 105 1.32 27.30 -5.59
C GLU A 105 2.49 27.37 -4.59
N ARG A 106 3.71 27.13 -5.08
CA ARG A 106 4.95 27.16 -4.27
C ARG A 106 5.01 28.32 -3.27
N PRO A 107 4.68 29.58 -3.63
CA PRO A 107 4.67 30.69 -2.68
C PRO A 107 3.68 30.51 -1.51
N GLU A 108 2.52 29.90 -1.70
CA GLU A 108 1.53 29.70 -0.63
C GLU A 108 1.99 28.63 0.36
N ALA A 109 2.47 27.49 -0.16
CA ALA A 109 3.02 26.41 0.67
C ALA A 109 4.24 26.87 1.48
N MET A 110 5.11 27.69 0.88
CA MET A 110 6.27 28.25 1.58
C MET A 110 5.88 29.26 2.65
N ARG A 111 4.86 30.11 2.43
CA ARG A 111 4.37 31.04 3.44
C ARG A 111 3.85 30.32 4.67
N THR A 112 3.03 29.28 4.48
CA THR A 112 2.51 28.46 5.59
C THR A 112 3.63 27.78 6.36
N THR A 113 4.60 27.20 5.67
CA THR A 113 5.79 26.59 6.31
C THR A 113 6.59 27.62 7.09
N LEU A 114 6.80 28.81 6.52
CA LEU A 114 7.54 29.89 7.18
C LEU A 114 6.84 30.37 8.45
N TYR A 115 5.51 30.48 8.45
CA TYR A 115 4.75 30.82 9.65
C TYR A 115 4.94 29.77 10.76
N VAL A 116 4.89 28.47 10.41
CA VAL A 116 5.13 27.39 11.38
C VAL A 116 6.57 27.44 11.91
N VAL A 117 7.55 27.64 11.04
CA VAL A 117 8.97 27.75 11.43
C VAL A 117 9.20 28.94 12.36
N ALA A 118 8.64 30.11 12.03
CA ALA A 118 8.74 31.30 12.89
C ALA A 118 8.07 31.09 14.25
N PHE A 119 6.92 30.42 14.27
CA PHE A 119 6.21 30.07 15.50
C PHE A 119 7.05 29.15 16.40
N VAL A 120 7.57 28.04 15.84
CA VAL A 120 8.40 27.10 16.59
C VAL A 120 9.72 27.73 17.04
N ALA A 121 10.35 28.56 16.20
CA ALA A 121 11.56 29.29 16.57
C ALA A 121 11.34 30.26 17.74
N THR A 122 10.17 30.91 17.80
CA THR A 122 9.80 31.78 18.92
C THR A 122 9.65 30.99 20.21
N LEU A 123 8.95 29.86 20.17
CA LEU A 123 8.80 28.98 21.33
C LEU A 123 10.14 28.40 21.79
N ALA A 124 10.98 27.94 20.85
CA ALA A 124 12.31 27.43 21.14
C ALA A 124 13.20 28.51 21.76
N GLY A 125 13.15 29.75 21.26
CA GLY A 125 13.87 30.89 21.84
C GLY A 125 13.40 31.23 23.25
N PHE A 126 12.10 31.17 23.51
CA PHE A 126 11.54 31.37 24.86
C PHE A 126 11.98 30.27 25.84
N MET A 127 11.88 29.00 25.44
CA MET A 127 12.39 27.87 26.23
C MET A 127 13.88 28.06 26.52
N TRP A 128 14.70 28.28 25.49
CA TRP A 128 16.14 28.49 25.65
C TRP A 128 16.49 29.61 26.64
N MET A 129 15.74 30.72 26.61
CA MET A 129 15.91 31.81 27.57
C MET A 129 15.55 31.38 29.00
N ALA A 130 14.45 30.66 29.19
CA ALA A 130 14.05 30.15 30.50
C ALA A 130 15.09 29.16 31.06
N ASP A 131 15.54 28.19 30.26
CA ASP A 131 16.59 27.24 30.63
C ASP A 131 17.91 27.96 30.98
N SER A 132 18.28 28.97 30.18
CA SER A 132 19.50 29.77 30.42
C SER A 132 19.39 30.61 31.69
N LEU A 133 18.23 31.19 31.98
CA LEU A 133 17.97 31.95 33.21
C LEU A 133 18.03 31.04 34.43
N ILE A 134 17.43 29.85 34.37
CA ILE A 134 17.51 28.85 35.43
C ILE A 134 18.97 28.46 35.64
N ALA A 135 19.70 28.10 34.59
CA ALA A 135 21.11 27.74 34.68
C ALA A 135 21.93 28.87 35.32
N TRP A 136 21.75 30.12 34.89
CA TRP A 136 22.44 31.27 35.45
C TRP A 136 22.15 31.46 36.95
N VAL A 137 20.88 31.39 37.37
CA VAL A 137 20.50 31.49 38.78
C VAL A 137 21.13 30.36 39.60
N PHE A 138 21.10 29.12 39.10
CA PHE A 138 21.72 28.00 39.79
C PHE A 138 23.25 28.16 39.90
N TYR A 139 23.95 28.55 38.83
CA TYR A 139 25.40 28.74 38.89
C TYR A 139 25.80 29.91 39.80
N ASP A 140 25.16 31.08 39.70
CA ASP A 140 25.55 32.25 40.50
C ASP A 140 25.10 32.13 41.97
N LEU A 141 24.01 31.40 42.27
CA LEU A 141 23.52 31.24 43.65
C LEU A 141 24.08 30.01 44.37
N LEU A 142 24.23 28.87 43.68
CA LEU A 142 24.66 27.60 44.28
C LEU A 142 26.20 27.47 44.28
N LEU A 143 26.87 27.81 43.19
CA LEU A 143 28.32 27.60 43.05
C LEU A 143 29.14 28.76 43.65
N LYS A 144 28.61 29.98 43.62
CA LYS A 144 29.31 31.16 44.19
C LYS A 144 29.20 31.26 45.71
N ARG A 145 28.29 30.49 46.31
CA ARG A 145 28.08 30.38 47.76
C ARG A 145 28.53 28.99 48.26
N GLY A 146 29.60 28.47 47.69
CA GLY A 146 30.35 27.28 48.09
C GLY A 146 31.83 27.52 47.90
#